data_AF-K0IN91-F1
#
_entry.id   AF-K0IN91-F1
#
_cell.length_a   1.000
_cell.length_b   1.000
_cell.length_c   1.000
_cell.angle_alpha   90.00
_cell.angle_beta   90.00
_cell.angle_gamma   90.00
#
_symmetry.space_group_name_H-M   'P 1'
#
loop_
_entity.id
_entity.type
_entity.pdbx_description
1 polymer ?
#
loop_
_entity_poly.entity_id
_entity_poly.type
_entity_poly.pdbx_seq_one_letter_code
_entity_poly.pdbx_strand_id
1 'polypeptide(L)'
;MSDSTIPLDHDALSGLLSDPVMIRVVTVVNLASLSILELLEYGFTRKDVNRAMAKGVIEFDKPATLSAPETMSKSGVVQHVLETGDYYFGVLSSKVKLTKLGLYMLEIIEADTQSAIAEGSLDEPEQEARSQFSKLVSHR
;
A
#
# COMPACT_ATOMS: atom_id res chain seq x y z
N MET A 1 -24.24 18.16 5.54
CA MET A 1 -23.15 17.19 5.46
C MET A 1 -23.68 16.03 4.65
N SER A 2 -23.34 15.95 3.37
CA SER A 2 -23.82 14.91 2.47
C SER A 2 -22.88 13.72 2.60
N ASP A 3 -23.32 12.69 3.34
CA ASP A 3 -22.70 11.36 3.32
C ASP A 3 -22.70 10.88 1.87
N SER A 4 -21.53 10.98 1.26
CA SER A 4 -21.28 10.48 -0.07
C SER A 4 -21.01 8.98 0.09
N THR A 5 -22.07 8.18 0.17
CA THR A 5 -21.96 6.73 0.11
C THR A 5 -21.38 6.35 -1.26
N ILE A 6 -20.07 6.07 -1.28
CA ILE A 6 -19.42 5.50 -2.46
C ILE A 6 -20.08 4.13 -2.65
N PRO A 7 -20.72 3.83 -3.80
CA PRO A 7 -21.15 2.49 -4.10
C PRO A 7 -19.87 1.66 -4.29
N LEU A 8 -19.40 1.06 -3.21
CA LEU A 8 -18.26 0.16 -3.21
C LEU A 8 -18.77 -1.18 -3.72
N ASP A 9 -18.31 -1.54 -4.92
CA ASP A 9 -18.39 -2.92 -5.37
C ASP A 9 -17.57 -3.78 -4.41
N HIS A 10 -18.28 -4.53 -3.56
CA HIS A 10 -17.70 -5.37 -2.52
C HIS A 10 -16.80 -6.47 -3.11
N ASP A 11 -17.10 -6.96 -4.32
CA ASP A 11 -16.29 -7.98 -4.98
C ASP A 11 -14.98 -7.37 -5.49
N ALA A 12 -15.04 -6.14 -6.01
CA ALA A 12 -13.84 -5.42 -6.42
C ALA A 12 -12.93 -5.06 -5.22
N LEU A 13 -13.52 -4.65 -4.10
CA LEU A 13 -12.77 -4.32 -2.88
C LEU A 13 -12.15 -5.57 -2.23
N SER A 14 -12.90 -6.66 -2.10
CA SER A 14 -12.37 -7.92 -1.56
C SER A 14 -11.25 -8.49 -2.45
N GLY A 15 -11.37 -8.34 -3.77
CA GLY A 15 -10.30 -8.66 -4.72
C GLY A 15 -9.04 -7.79 -4.58
N LEU A 16 -9.17 -6.56 -4.06
CA LEU A 16 -8.05 -5.67 -3.76
C LEU A 16 -7.40 -6.01 -2.41
N LEU A 17 -8.20 -6.30 -1.37
CA LEU A 17 -7.72 -6.66 -0.03
C LEU A 17 -7.11 -8.06 0.04
N SER A 18 -7.39 -8.92 -0.94
CA SER A 18 -6.74 -10.23 -1.08
C SER A 18 -5.45 -10.20 -1.91
N ASP A 19 -5.12 -9.07 -2.56
CA ASP A 19 -3.92 -8.90 -3.39
C ASP A 19 -2.75 -8.38 -2.54
N PRO A 20 -1.73 -9.19 -2.22
CA PRO A 20 -0.63 -8.79 -1.34
C PRO A 20 0.16 -7.59 -1.86
N VAL A 21 0.21 -7.42 -3.18
CA VAL A 21 0.89 -6.27 -3.80
C VAL A 21 0.08 -5.00 -3.56
N MET A 22 -1.25 -5.06 -3.66
CA MET A 22 -2.10 -3.88 -3.42
C MET A 22 -2.04 -3.46 -1.95
N ILE A 23 -2.07 -4.42 -1.01
CA ILE A 23 -1.85 -4.15 0.42
C ILE A 23 -0.51 -3.43 0.62
N ARG A 24 0.58 -3.99 0.07
CA ARG A 24 1.91 -3.37 0.17
C ARG A 24 1.97 -1.97 -0.43
N VAL A 25 1.35 -1.75 -1.59
CA VAL A 25 1.29 -0.41 -2.22
C VAL A 25 0.60 0.58 -1.28
N VAL A 26 -0.56 0.21 -0.71
CA VAL A 26 -1.32 1.07 0.20
C VAL A 26 -0.49 1.41 1.44
N THR A 27 0.12 0.42 2.09
CA THR A 27 0.95 0.63 3.28
C THR A 27 2.16 1.53 2.98
N VAL A 28 2.87 1.27 1.87
CA VAL A 28 4.10 2.01 1.53
C VAL A 28 3.81 3.46 1.13
N VAL A 29 2.74 3.71 0.36
CA VAL A 29 2.33 5.06 -0.04
C VAL A 29 1.79 5.86 1.14
N ASN A 30 1.22 5.22 2.16
CA ASN A 30 0.79 5.91 3.39
C ASN A 30 1.98 6.43 4.21
N LEU A 31 3.07 5.65 4.30
CA LEU A 31 4.23 5.98 5.15
C LEU A 31 5.03 7.19 4.64
N ALA A 32 5.03 7.43 3.34
CA ALA A 32 5.75 8.53 2.73
C ALA A 32 5.06 8.99 1.43
N SER A 33 5.07 10.30 1.19
CA SER A 33 4.72 10.82 -0.15
C SER A 33 5.81 10.41 -1.13
N LEU A 34 5.62 9.27 -1.78
CA LEU A 34 6.55 8.67 -2.73
C LEU A 34 6.24 9.08 -4.15
N SER A 35 7.29 9.21 -4.94
CA SER A 35 7.27 9.35 -6.38
C SER A 35 7.22 7.98 -7.03
N ILE A 36 6.87 7.96 -8.31
CA ILE A 36 6.88 6.73 -9.08
C ILE A 36 8.28 6.09 -9.08
N LEU A 37 9.35 6.88 -9.16
CA LEU A 37 10.72 6.38 -9.06
C LEU A 37 10.99 5.70 -7.72
N GLU A 38 10.64 6.36 -6.60
CA GLU A 38 10.85 5.79 -5.27
C GLU A 38 10.03 4.51 -5.08
N LEU A 39 8.84 4.38 -5.67
CA LEU A 39 8.09 3.11 -5.65
C LEU A 39 8.85 1.98 -6.37
N LEU A 40 9.50 2.28 -7.50
CA LEU A 40 10.32 1.29 -8.20
C LEU A 40 11.54 0.89 -7.35
N GLU A 41 12.17 1.84 -6.67
CA GLU A 41 13.28 1.59 -5.74
C GLU A 41 12.85 0.78 -4.51
N TYR A 42 11.60 0.94 -4.05
CA TYR A 42 10.97 0.09 -3.03
C TYR A 42 10.62 -1.33 -3.52
N GLY A 43 10.98 -1.67 -4.76
CA GLY A 43 10.83 -3.00 -5.34
C GLY A 43 9.46 -3.25 -5.97
N PHE A 44 8.65 -2.23 -6.20
CA PHE A 44 7.44 -2.39 -7.02
C PHE A 44 7.82 -2.44 -8.51
N THR A 45 7.16 -3.29 -9.28
CA THR A 45 7.34 -3.27 -10.72
C THR A 45 6.49 -2.17 -11.34
N ARG A 46 6.87 -1.74 -12.55
CA ARG A 46 6.03 -0.87 -13.40
C ARG A 46 4.58 -1.40 -13.52
N LYS A 47 4.43 -2.73 -13.65
CA LYS A 47 3.11 -3.38 -13.74
C LYS A 47 2.30 -3.21 -12.46
N ASP A 48 2.93 -3.26 -11.30
CA ASP A 48 2.26 -3.10 -10.01
C ASP A 48 1.78 -1.66 -9.81
N VAL A 49 2.63 -0.69 -10.12
CA VAL A 49 2.27 0.74 -10.05
C VAL A 49 1.13 1.06 -11.03
N ASN A 50 1.23 0.60 -12.28
CA ASN A 50 0.15 0.80 -13.27
C ASN A 50 -1.14 0.10 -12.85
N ARG A 51 -1.07 -1.11 -12.27
CA ARG A 51 -2.25 -1.82 -11.77
C ARG A 51 -2.90 -1.06 -10.62
N ALA A 52 -2.13 -0.55 -9.67
CA ALA A 52 -2.64 0.26 -8.56
C ALA A 52 -3.32 1.55 -9.04
N MET A 53 -2.73 2.22 -10.03
CA MET A 53 -3.33 3.41 -10.64
C MET A 53 -4.60 3.09 -11.42
N ALA A 54 -4.59 2.03 -12.25
CA ALA A 54 -5.73 1.62 -13.05
C ALA A 54 -6.92 1.15 -12.19
N LYS A 55 -6.64 0.50 -11.06
CA LYS A 55 -7.67 0.12 -10.06
C LYS A 55 -8.09 1.29 -9.16
N GLY A 56 -7.52 2.49 -9.37
CA GLY A 56 -7.86 3.68 -8.60
C GLY A 56 -7.46 3.59 -7.13
N VAL A 57 -6.46 2.79 -6.77
CA VAL A 57 -5.93 2.69 -5.40
C VAL A 57 -5.04 3.89 -5.08
N ILE A 58 -4.22 4.29 -6.06
CA ILE A 58 -3.33 5.45 -5.97
C ILE A 58 -3.53 6.36 -7.18
N GLU A 59 -3.26 7.65 -7.01
CA GLU A 59 -3.30 8.64 -8.09
C GLU A 59 -2.12 9.60 -7.97
N PHE A 60 -1.84 10.37 -9.02
CA PHE A 60 -0.86 11.45 -8.91
C PHE A 60 -1.34 12.49 -7.90
N ASP A 61 -0.45 12.91 -7.00
CA ASP A 61 -0.78 13.92 -5.98
C ASP A 61 -1.16 15.26 -6.63
N LYS A 62 -0.37 15.64 -7.64
CA LYS A 62 -0.59 16.80 -8.50
C LYS A 62 -0.79 16.32 -9.94
N PRO A 63 -1.58 17.01 -10.76
CA PRO A 63 -1.68 16.67 -12.17
C PRO A 63 -0.26 16.65 -12.76
N ALA A 64 0.13 15.51 -13.31
CA ALA A 64 1.45 15.35 -13.89
C ALA A 64 1.62 16.43 -14.96
N THR A 65 2.57 17.34 -14.74
CA THR A 65 3.05 18.22 -15.79
C THR A 65 3.80 17.34 -16.76
N LEU A 66 3.07 16.74 -17.69
CA LEU A 66 3.65 16.08 -18.85
C LEU A 66 4.34 17.17 -19.65
N SER A 67 5.60 17.43 -19.32
CA SER A 67 6.55 17.95 -20.29
C SER A 67 6.72 16.82 -21.31
N ALA A 68 5.76 16.71 -22.24
CA ALA A 68 5.99 15.97 -23.45
C ALA A 68 7.31 16.51 -24.02
N PRO A 69 8.27 15.64 -24.41
CA PRO A 69 9.38 16.12 -25.20
C PRO A 69 8.75 16.87 -26.38
N GLU A 70 9.11 18.13 -26.61
CA GLU A 70 8.51 19.01 -27.63
C GLU A 70 8.56 18.41 -29.05
N THR A 71 9.27 17.29 -29.21
CA THR A 71 9.55 16.56 -30.44
C THR A 71 8.72 15.29 -30.66
N MET A 72 7.90 14.81 -29.72
CA MET A 72 7.18 13.53 -29.87
C MET A 72 5.66 13.68 -30.00
N SER A 73 5.11 13.24 -31.14
CA SER A 73 3.67 13.07 -31.35
C SER A 73 3.10 12.04 -30.36
N LYS A 74 1.82 12.19 -29.97
CA LYS A 74 1.08 11.22 -29.11
C LYS A 74 1.22 9.76 -29.59
N SER A 75 1.31 9.54 -30.90
CA SER A 75 1.53 8.20 -31.47
C SER A 75 2.95 7.67 -31.23
N GLY A 76 3.96 8.56 -31.24
CA GLY A 76 5.35 8.22 -30.94
C GLY A 76 5.57 7.92 -29.46
N VAL A 77 4.80 8.55 -28.58
CA VAL A 77 4.79 8.23 -27.14
C VAL A 77 4.31 6.79 -26.92
N VAL A 78 3.19 6.37 -27.51
CA VAL A 78 2.68 4.99 -27.33
C VAL A 78 3.66 3.94 -27.87
N GLN A 79 4.28 4.21 -29.03
CA GLN A 79 5.26 3.31 -29.63
C GLN A 79 6.54 3.21 -28.77
N HIS A 80 7.08 4.34 -28.31
CA HIS A 80 8.25 4.37 -27.43
C HIS A 80 7.98 3.68 -26.08
N VAL A 81 6.76 3.82 -25.55
CA VAL A 81 6.32 3.13 -24.33
C VAL A 81 6.27 1.62 -24.51
N LEU A 82 5.86 1.15 -25.68
CA LEU A 82 5.85 -0.28 -26.01
C LEU A 82 7.27 -0.82 -26.27
N GLU A 83 8.16 0.00 -26.84
CA GLU A 83 9.52 -0.41 -27.23
C GLU A 83 10.55 -0.31 -26.09
N THR A 84 10.47 0.72 -25.25
CA THR A 84 11.46 0.97 -24.17
C THR A 84 10.85 0.89 -22.77
N GLY A 85 9.53 1.00 -22.65
CA GLY A 85 8.82 1.09 -21.38
C GLY A 85 8.96 2.46 -20.68
N ASP A 86 9.46 3.49 -21.37
CA ASP A 86 9.80 4.80 -20.79
C ASP A 86 8.62 5.76 -20.58
N TYR A 87 7.37 5.27 -20.50
CA TYR A 87 6.23 6.13 -20.12
C TYR A 87 6.50 6.88 -18.81
N TYR A 88 7.34 6.28 -17.97
CA TYR A 88 7.73 6.81 -16.70
C TYR A 88 8.69 8.00 -16.81
N PHE A 89 9.51 8.17 -17.84
CA PHE A 89 10.60 9.17 -17.79
C PHE A 89 10.08 10.60 -17.53
N GLY A 90 8.89 10.95 -18.05
CA GLY A 90 8.24 12.24 -17.80
C GLY A 90 7.47 12.35 -16.47
N VAL A 91 7.25 11.24 -15.76
CA VAL A 91 6.44 11.17 -14.52
C VAL A 91 7.14 10.45 -13.36
N LEU A 92 8.39 10.03 -13.52
CA LEU A 92 9.18 9.31 -12.51
C LEU A 92 9.28 10.12 -11.22
N SER A 93 9.48 11.43 -11.35
CA SER A 93 9.53 12.38 -10.23
C SER A 93 8.15 12.77 -9.68
N SER A 94 7.07 12.39 -10.35
CA SER A 94 5.71 12.72 -9.91
C SER A 94 5.36 11.92 -8.67
N LYS A 95 4.95 12.63 -7.62
CA LYS A 95 4.45 12.06 -6.37
C LYS A 95 3.07 11.45 -6.56
N VAL A 96 2.81 10.35 -5.86
CA VAL A 96 1.49 9.73 -5.77
C VAL A 96 0.91 9.84 -4.37
N LYS A 97 -0.40 9.69 -4.27
CA LYS A 97 -1.14 9.60 -3.02
C LYS A 97 -2.19 8.50 -3.09
N LEU A 98 -2.68 8.10 -1.93
CA LEU A 98 -3.86 7.24 -1.83
C LEU A 98 -5.10 7.99 -2.31
N THR A 99 -5.94 7.30 -3.09
CA THR A 99 -7.30 7.79 -3.38
C THR A 99 -8.21 7.54 -2.18
N LYS A 100 -9.49 7.94 -2.28
CA LYS A 100 -10.51 7.54 -1.28
C LYS A 100 -10.60 6.02 -1.10
N LEU A 101 -10.47 5.26 -2.19
CA LEU A 101 -10.46 3.80 -2.14
C LEU A 101 -9.20 3.27 -1.43
N GLY A 102 -8.03 3.82 -1.76
CA GLY A 102 -6.77 3.45 -1.10
C GLY A 102 -6.78 3.76 0.40
N LEU A 103 -7.37 4.89 0.81
CA LEU A 103 -7.55 5.25 2.22
C LEU A 103 -8.52 4.29 2.92
N TYR A 104 -9.62 3.92 2.27
CA TYR A 104 -10.56 2.95 2.84
C TYR A 104 -9.92 1.56 3.00
N MET A 105 -9.08 1.13 2.04
CA MET A 105 -8.30 -0.10 2.20
C MET A 105 -7.33 -0.01 3.38
N LEU A 106 -6.67 1.13 3.56
CA LEU A 106 -5.74 1.35 4.68
C LEU A 106 -6.46 1.19 6.03
N GLU A 107 -7.64 1.80 6.18
CA GLU A 107 -8.44 1.67 7.41
C GLU A 107 -8.75 0.21 7.75
N ILE A 108 -9.09 -0.61 6.75
CA ILE A 108 -9.35 -2.05 6.94
C ILE A 108 -8.07 -2.79 7.34
N ILE A 109 -6.96 -2.54 6.66
CA ILE A 109 -5.66 -3.17 6.97
C ILE A 109 -5.21 -2.83 8.40
N GLU A 110 -5.37 -1.57 8.82
CA GLU A 110 -5.01 -1.12 10.16
C GLU A 110 -5.92 -1.73 11.23
N ALA A 111 -7.23 -1.83 10.98
CA ALA A 111 -8.17 -2.50 11.88
C ALA A 111 -7.82 -3.99 12.06
N ASP A 112 -7.56 -4.71 10.98
CA ASP A 112 -7.17 -6.13 11.04
C ASP A 112 -5.85 -6.33 11.80
N THR A 113 -4.88 -5.43 11.60
CA THR A 113 -3.59 -5.46 12.30
C THR A 113 -3.77 -5.24 13.80
N GLN A 114 -4.60 -4.28 14.20
CA GLN A 114 -4.89 -4.01 15.61
C GLN A 114 -5.62 -5.18 16.29
N SER A 115 -6.58 -5.80 15.61
CA SER A 115 -7.27 -7.01 16.10
C SER A 115 -6.31 -8.19 16.27
N ALA A 116 -5.40 -8.41 15.32
CA ALA A 116 -4.39 -9.47 15.42
C ALA A 116 -3.42 -9.25 16.60
N ILE A 117 -3.03 -7.99 16.88
CA ILE A 117 -2.18 -7.65 18.04
C ILE A 117 -2.93 -7.88 19.35
N ALA A 118 -4.23 -7.55 19.40
CA ALA A 118 -5.05 -7.77 20.59
C ALA A 118 -5.23 -9.26 20.91
N GLU A 119 -5.45 -10.10 19.91
CA GLU A 119 -5.60 -11.56 20.07
C GLU A 119 -4.29 -12.28 20.37
N GLY A 120 -3.13 -11.76 19.92
CA GLY A 120 -1.81 -12.32 20.20
C GLY A 120 -1.21 -11.96 21.58
N SER A 121 -1.94 -11.24 22.43
CA SER A 121 -1.47 -10.74 23.74
C SER A 121 -1.85 -11.61 24.95
N LEU A 122 -2.36 -12.82 24.74
CA LEU A 122 -2.69 -13.78 25.80
C LEU A 122 -1.79 -15.01 25.71
N ASP A 123 -0.54 -14.88 26.16
CA ASP A 123 0.26 -16.00 26.70
C ASP A 123 1.44 -15.45 27.51
N GLU A 124 1.17 -15.00 28.74
CA GLU A 124 2.21 -14.95 29.78
C GLU A 124 2.13 -16.22 30.64
N PRO A 125 3.07 -17.18 30.50
CA PRO A 125 3.21 -18.25 31.48
C PRO A 125 4.00 -17.75 32.70
N GLU A 126 3.45 -16.79 33.45
CA GLU A 126 4.08 -16.28 34.68
C GLU A 126 3.65 -17.03 35.96
N GLN A 127 3.26 -18.30 35.85
CA GLN A 127 2.95 -19.15 37.03
C GLN A 127 3.92 -20.30 37.30
N GLU A 128 4.81 -20.68 36.38
CA GLU A 128 5.75 -21.79 36.67
C GLU A 128 7.00 -21.37 37.45
N ALA A 129 7.44 -20.12 37.37
CA ALA A 129 8.62 -19.65 38.11
C ALA A 129 8.37 -19.48 39.63
N ARG A 130 7.12 -19.23 40.05
CA ARG A 130 6.77 -19.05 41.48
C ARG A 130 6.58 -20.36 42.23
N SER A 131 6.24 -21.45 41.53
CA SER A 131 6.08 -22.78 42.14
C SER A 131 7.41 -23.45 42.50
N GLN A 132 8.47 -23.18 41.72
CA GLN A 132 9.80 -23.76 42.01
C GLN A 132 10.52 -23.09 43.18
N PHE A 133 10.32 -21.79 43.41
CA PHE A 133 10.91 -21.09 44.56
C PHE A 133 10.27 -21.51 45.90
N SER A 134 8.99 -21.85 45.92
CA SER A 134 8.31 -22.34 47.13
C SER A 134 8.85 -23.70 47.61
N LYS A 135 9.27 -24.58 46.68
CA LYS A 135 9.86 -25.88 47.04
C LYS A 135 11.28 -25.79 47.59
N LEU A 136 12.01 -24.70 47.31
CA LEU A 136 13.41 -24.52 47.75
C LEU A 136 13.55 -23.91 49.14
N VAL A 137 12.51 -23.28 49.69
CA VAL A 137 12.55 -22.63 51.01
C VAL A 137 12.03 -23.56 52.13
N SER A 138 11.37 -24.67 51.80
CA SER A 138 10.81 -25.61 52.79
C SER A 138 11.82 -26.61 53.38
N HIS A 139 13.11 -26.56 53.00
CA HIS A 139 14.16 -27.45 53.48
C HIS A 139 15.41 -26.71 53.98
N ARG A 140 15.22 -25.77 54.92
CA ARG A 140 16.26 -25.40 55.90
C ARG A 140 15.65 -25.15 57.27
#